data_AF-A0A5R9F6L4-F1
#
_entry.id   AF-A0A5R9F6L4-F1
#
_cell.length_a   1.000
_cell.length_b   1.000
_cell.length_c   1.000
_cell.angle_alpha   90.00
_cell.angle_beta   90.00
_cell.angle_gamma   90.00
#
_symmetry.space_group_name_H-M   'P 1'
#
loop_
_entity.id
_entity.type
_entity.pdbx_description
1 polymer ?
#
loop_
_entity_poly.entity_id
_entity_poly.type
_entity_poly.pdbx_seq_one_letter_code
_entity_poly.pdbx_strand_id
1 'polypeptide(L)'
;MDKVEPGKIELTGRHPRNRKDRPKVGIFSQRAKSRPNQIGVSRCRILSVQKLVIIVQGLDAINGIPVLDIKPYMREFGPVGNVIQTDWATELMKDYYR
;
A
#
# COMPACT_ATOMS: atom_id res chain seq x y z
N MET A 1 -7.44 -5.82 -3.50
CA MET A 1 -7.96 -5.20 -2.26
C MET A 1 -9.47 -5.36 -2.20
N ASP A 2 -10.15 -5.22 -3.33
CA ASP A 2 -11.47 -5.76 -3.75
C ASP A 2 -12.03 -7.05 -3.11
N LYS A 3 -11.22 -7.90 -2.47
CA LYS A 3 -11.68 -9.14 -1.80
C LYS A 3 -11.87 -9.00 -0.29
N VAL A 4 -12.02 -7.78 0.23
CA VAL A 4 -12.34 -7.58 1.65
C VAL A 4 -13.84 -7.64 1.84
N GLU A 5 -14.31 -8.61 2.63
CA GLU A 5 -15.71 -8.74 3.05
C GLU A 5 -16.25 -7.41 3.60
N PRO A 6 -17.47 -6.98 3.22
CA PRO A 6 -18.03 -5.69 3.65
C PRO A 6 -18.01 -5.49 5.17
N GLY A 7 -18.35 -6.52 5.95
CA GLY A 7 -18.33 -6.47 7.41
C GLY A 7 -16.92 -6.40 8.04
N LYS A 8 -15.86 -6.52 7.24
CA LYS A 8 -14.46 -6.40 7.68
C LYS A 8 -13.84 -5.06 7.30
N ILE A 9 -14.60 -4.13 6.71
CA ILE A 9 -14.13 -2.77 6.44
C ILE A 9 -13.99 -2.01 7.76
N GLU A 10 -12.80 -1.48 8.02
CA GLU A 10 -12.50 -0.67 9.20
C GLU A 10 -12.78 0.81 8.88
N LEU A 11 -13.60 1.44 9.71
CA LEU A 11 -13.96 2.87 9.59
C LEU A 11 -13.30 3.74 10.67
N THR A 12 -12.70 3.10 11.68
CA THR A 12 -12.13 3.76 12.86
C THR A 12 -10.62 3.57 12.90
N GLY A 13 -10.07 3.11 14.02
CA GLY A 13 -8.65 2.84 14.22
C GLY A 13 -8.39 1.38 14.57
N ARG A 14 -7.24 0.89 14.13
CA ARG A 14 -6.77 -0.48 14.38
C ARG A 14 -5.29 -0.49 14.68
N HIS A 15 -4.80 -1.61 15.19
CA HIS A 15 -3.37 -1.81 15.33
C HIS A 15 -2.73 -2.20 13.98
N PRO A 16 -1.63 -1.54 13.54
CA PRO A 16 -0.88 -1.92 12.35
C PRO A 16 -0.49 -3.39 12.35
N ARG A 17 -0.77 -4.11 11.26
CA ARG A 17 -0.59 -5.58 11.15
C ARG A 17 -1.19 -6.38 12.33
N ASN A 18 -2.22 -5.85 13.00
CA ASN A 18 -2.82 -6.42 14.22
C ASN A 18 -1.86 -6.56 15.42
N ARG A 19 -0.75 -5.82 15.43
CA ARG A 19 0.24 -5.85 16.50
C ARG A 19 -0.18 -4.97 17.69
N LYS A 20 -0.60 -5.59 18.79
CA LYS A 20 -1.06 -4.86 20.00
C LYS A 20 0.03 -4.03 20.67
N ASP A 21 1.30 -4.35 20.42
CA ASP A 21 2.46 -3.57 20.87
C ASP A 21 2.68 -2.29 20.04
N ARG A 22 1.83 -2.01 19.05
CA ARG A 22 1.87 -0.81 18.20
C ARG A 22 0.68 0.09 18.50
N PRO A 23 0.78 1.41 18.26
CA PRO A 23 -0.31 2.32 18.56
C PRO A 23 -1.58 1.97 17.77
N LYS A 24 -2.75 2.09 18.41
CA LYS A 24 -4.03 2.05 17.72
C LYS A 24 -4.20 3.39 17.01
N VAL A 25 -4.15 3.38 15.68
CA VAL A 25 -4.26 4.61 14.87
C VAL A 25 -5.37 4.46 13.83
N GLY A 26 -5.92 5.58 13.37
CA GLY A 26 -6.99 5.63 12.37
C GLY A 26 -6.64 4.86 11.09
N ILE A 27 -7.65 4.36 10.38
CA ILE A 27 -7.46 3.56 9.16
C ILE A 27 -6.70 4.31 8.07
N PHE A 28 -6.89 5.63 7.97
CA PHE A 28 -6.19 6.50 7.02
C PHE A 28 -4.75 6.84 7.43
N SER A 29 -4.39 6.62 8.70
CA SER A 29 -3.00 6.71 9.16
C SER A 29 -2.20 5.44 8.85
N GLN A 30 -2.78 4.50 8.10
CA GLN A 30 -2.18 3.21 7.75
C GLN A 30 -2.42 2.86 6.28
N ARG A 31 -1.70 1.84 5.80
CA ARG A 31 -1.91 1.25 4.46
C ARG A 31 -2.64 -0.10 4.52
N ALA A 32 -3.54 -0.30 5.48
CA ALA A 32 -4.29 -1.56 5.59
C ALA A 32 -5.27 -1.77 4.42
N LYS A 33 -5.47 -3.02 3.98
CA LYS A 33 -6.39 -3.35 2.87
C LYS A 33 -7.87 -3.09 3.17
N SER A 34 -8.25 -3.14 4.43
CA SER A 34 -9.64 -3.10 4.89
C SER A 34 -10.12 -1.68 5.16
N ARG A 35 -10.00 -0.80 4.17
CA ARG A 35 -10.41 0.61 4.25
C ARG A 35 -11.63 0.87 3.35
N PRO A 36 -12.38 1.99 3.51
CA PRO A 36 -13.60 2.25 2.75
C PRO A 36 -13.42 2.12 1.23
N ASN A 37 -12.43 2.85 0.69
CA ASN A 37 -12.02 2.75 -0.71
C ASN A 37 -10.85 1.79 -0.83
N GLN A 38 -11.12 0.56 -1.25
CA GLN A 38 -10.18 -0.56 -1.28
C GLN A 38 -9.18 -0.47 -2.45
N ILE A 39 -8.50 0.68 -2.57
CA ILE A 39 -7.53 0.97 -3.62
C ILE A 39 -6.12 0.79 -3.06
N GLY A 40 -5.39 -0.15 -3.67
CA GLY A 40 -3.98 -0.40 -3.40
C GLY A 40 -3.10 0.42 -4.34
N VAL A 41 -1.94 0.85 -3.86
CA VAL A 41 -0.94 1.55 -4.67
C VAL A 41 0.41 0.93 -4.36
N SER A 42 1.02 0.39 -5.42
CA SER A 42 2.35 -0.20 -5.41
C SER A 42 3.24 0.54 -6.40
N ARG A 43 4.49 0.80 -6.01
CA ARG A 43 5.52 1.30 -6.92
C ARG A 43 6.39 0.13 -7.31
N CYS A 44 6.24 -0.31 -8.56
CA CYS A 44 6.94 -1.49 -9.05
C CYS A 44 8.14 -1.11 -9.93
N ARG A 45 9.18 -1.94 -9.91
CA ARG A 45 10.26 -1.88 -10.90
C ARG A 45 9.80 -2.60 -12.16
N ILE A 46 9.85 -1.93 -13.31
CA ILE A 46 9.60 -2.57 -14.61
C ILE A 46 10.80 -3.46 -14.94
N LEU A 47 10.53 -4.74 -15.23
CA LEU A 47 11.52 -5.71 -15.69
C LEU A 47 11.49 -5.86 -17.21
N SER A 48 10.29 -5.89 -17.81
CA SER A 48 10.13 -5.87 -19.27
C SER A 48 8.72 -5.44 -19.67
N VAL A 49 8.57 -4.96 -20.90
CA VAL A 49 7.27 -4.66 -21.53
C VAL A 49 7.14 -5.47 -22.82
N GLN A 50 6.06 -6.24 -22.94
CA GLN A 50 5.79 -7.12 -24.08
C GLN A 50 4.35 -6.91 -24.55
N LYS A 51 4.15 -6.09 -25.59
CA LYS A 51 2.81 -5.67 -26.07
C LYS A 51 1.97 -5.07 -24.93
N LEU A 52 0.93 -5.78 -24.49
CA LEU A 52 0.01 -5.38 -23.42
C LEU A 52 0.37 -6.01 -22.06
N VAL A 53 1.53 -6.64 -21.95
CA VAL A 53 2.02 -7.29 -20.72
C VAL A 53 3.19 -6.50 -20.16
N ILE A 54 3.11 -6.13 -18.89
CA ILE A 54 4.21 -5.49 -18.15
C ILE A 54 4.66 -6.46 -17.07
N ILE A 55 5.91 -6.91 -17.14
CA ILE A 55 6.53 -7.73 -16.10
C ILE A 55 7.16 -6.80 -15.09
N VAL A 56 6.79 -6.93 -13.82
CA VAL A 56 7.21 -6.03 -12.74
C VAL A 56 7.69 -6.78 -11.51
N GLN A 57 8.54 -6.12 -10.72
CA GLN A 57 8.96 -6.55 -9.39
C GLN A 57 8.38 -5.60 -8.33
N GLY A 58 7.93 -6.15 -7.19
CA GLY A 58 7.43 -5.37 -6.05
C GLY A 58 5.93 -5.07 -6.06
N LEU A 59 5.14 -5.76 -6.90
CA LEU A 59 3.68 -5.71 -6.86
C LEU A 59 3.17 -6.53 -5.66
N ASP A 60 2.45 -5.88 -4.74
CA ASP A 60 1.89 -6.47 -3.51
C ASP A 60 0.42 -6.91 -3.65
N ALA A 61 -0.02 -7.21 -4.88
CA ALA A 61 -1.38 -7.65 -5.17
C ALA A 61 -1.50 -9.18 -5.21
N ILE A 62 -2.64 -9.68 -4.76
CA ILE A 62 -3.01 -11.09 -4.96
C ILE A 62 -3.26 -11.33 -6.45
N ASN A 63 -3.08 -12.56 -6.93
CA ASN A 63 -3.43 -12.91 -8.31
C ASN A 63 -4.91 -12.64 -8.62
N GLY A 64 -5.18 -12.12 -9.82
CA GLY A 64 -6.52 -11.81 -10.33
C GLY A 64 -7.15 -10.53 -9.77
N ILE A 65 -6.41 -9.72 -9.00
CA ILE A 65 -6.88 -8.41 -8.53
C ILE A 65 -6.86 -7.44 -9.72
N PRO A 66 -7.96 -6.70 -9.99
CA PRO A 66 -8.01 -5.78 -11.11
C PRO A 66 -7.02 -4.63 -10.94
N VAL A 67 -6.36 -4.27 -12.05
CA VAL A 67 -5.54 -3.06 -12.16
C VAL A 67 -6.45 -1.92 -12.58
N LEU A 68 -6.51 -0.87 -11.76
CA LEU A 68 -7.35 0.30 -12.04
C LEU A 68 -6.63 1.34 -12.91
N ASP A 69 -5.32 1.49 -12.73
CA ASP A 69 -4.53 2.56 -13.35
C ASP A 69 -3.03 2.21 -13.36
N ILE A 70 -2.30 2.78 -14.31
CA ILE A 70 -0.85 2.67 -14.44
C ILE A 70 -0.31 4.06 -14.81
N LYS A 71 0.61 4.60 -13.99
CA LYS A 71 1.25 5.89 -14.22
C LYS A 71 2.76 5.81 -14.01
N PRO A 72 3.56 6.60 -14.75
CA PRO A 72 4.98 6.71 -14.46
C PRO A 72 5.20 7.34 -13.08
N TYR A 73 6.24 6.87 -12.37
CA TYR A 73 6.68 7.54 -11.15
C TYR A 73 7.51 8.76 -11.52
N MET A 74 6.98 9.96 -11.24
CA MET A 74 7.66 11.23 -11.44
C MET A 74 8.23 11.73 -10.11
N ARG A 75 9.51 12.13 -10.09
CA ARG A 75 10.19 12.61 -8.87
C ARG A 75 9.57 13.91 -8.38
N GLU A 76 9.08 14.71 -9.31
CA GLU A 76 8.45 16.02 -9.14
C GLU A 76 7.14 15.94 -8.35
N PHE A 77 6.48 14.77 -8.30
CA PHE A 77 5.29 14.52 -7.48
C PHE A 77 5.61 13.93 -6.10
N GLY A 78 6.88 13.96 -5.70
CA GLY A 78 7.27 13.67 -4.33
C GLY A 78 6.66 14.65 -3.31
N PRO A 79 6.71 14.33 -2.01
CA PRO A 79 6.23 15.23 -0.97
C PRO A 79 6.88 16.62 -1.06
N VAL A 80 6.09 17.66 -0.84
CA VAL A 80 6.58 19.04 -0.76
C VAL A 80 7.03 19.31 0.68
N GLY A 81 8.30 19.67 0.86
CA GLY A 81 8.88 19.97 2.16
C GLY A 81 9.33 18.72 2.95
N ASN A 82 9.53 18.90 4.25
CA ASN A 82 10.04 17.84 5.11
C ASN A 82 9.00 16.73 5.33
N VAL A 83 9.42 15.48 5.12
CA VAL A 83 8.60 14.29 5.40
C VAL A 83 8.85 13.83 6.83
N ILE A 84 7.79 13.78 7.63
CA ILE A 84 7.83 13.22 8.99
C ILE A 84 7.15 11.86 8.96
N GLN A 85 7.87 10.84 9.43
CA GLN A 85 7.37 9.47 9.57
C GLN A 85 7.61 8.99 10.99
N THR A 86 6.65 8.24 11.52
CA THR A 86 6.75 7.63 12.85
C THR A 86 7.70 6.43 12.84
N ASP A 87 8.45 6.24 13.93
CA ASP A 87 9.43 5.15 14.03
C ASP A 87 8.80 3.78 13.84
N TRP A 88 7.59 3.56 14.37
CA TRP A 88 6.89 2.29 14.21
C TRP A 88 6.61 1.96 12.75
N ALA A 89 6.35 2.96 11.89
CA ALA A 89 6.12 2.74 10.48
C ALA A 89 7.44 2.39 9.77
N THR A 90 8.53 3.07 10.13
CA THR A 90 9.89 2.77 9.64
C THR A 90 10.28 1.34 9.96
N GLU A 91 10.13 0.92 11.21
CA GLU A 91 10.43 -0.44 11.65
C GLU A 91 9.59 -1.50 10.94
N LEU A 92 8.30 -1.21 10.73
CA LEU A 92 7.38 -2.14 10.07
C LEU A 92 7.74 -2.38 8.60
N MET A 93 8.32 -1.36 7.95
CA MET A 93 8.55 -1.32 6.50
C MET A 93 10.01 -1.62 6.10
N LYS A 94 10.93 -1.76 7.07
CA LYS A 94 12.38 -1.91 6.83
C LYS A 94 12.77 -2.99 5.82
N ASP A 95 12.01 -4.09 5.77
CA ASP A 95 12.28 -5.25 4.90
C ASP A 95 11.17 -5.48 3.86
N TYR A 96 10.26 -4.52 3.68
CA TYR A 96 9.04 -4.77 2.90
C TYR A 96 9.29 -5.06 1.41
N TYR A 97 10.37 -4.51 0.85
CA TYR A 97 10.76 -4.71 -0.56
C TYR A 97 12.10 -5.45 -0.69
N ARG A 98 12.60 -6.07 0.38
CA ARG A 98 13.77 -6.95 0.30
C ARG A 98 13.41 -8.30 -0.29
#